data_AF-A0A932SEB8-F1
#
_entry.id   AF-A0A932SEB8-F1
#
_cell.length_a   1.000
_cell.length_b   1.000
_cell.length_c   1.000
_cell.angle_alpha   90.00
_cell.angle_beta   90.00
_cell.angle_gamma   90.00
#
_symmetry.space_group_name_H-M   'P 1'
#
loop_
_entity.id
_entity.type
_entity.pdbx_description
1 polymer ?
#
loop_
_entity_poly.entity_id
_entity_poly.type
_entity_poly.pdbx_seq_one_letter_code
_entity_poly.pdbx_strand_id
1 'polypeptide(L)'
;MNTKDFENEIKIHIEARYPILWLVSFEERRVERIVENLCESMGFQFWSWSVSRGLYGGEKKKREPMGREKILSVIEEKILKTEDVNNLFLLKDITGYFSSHEFLRKFRDFPAIAEERNSLNTICILSPTLSDIPPELEEDVVILELSLPDYYEIEELVSRTYGRLIPEKWHSSTRSILYKSLQGLSLDNIKRVVRKAISLNNGILNEGCISYIQDEKQQIIKKQKTLDYYPHKETIEHIGGLDEIKKWFIEREHVFRLSKEKVETLGLDVPKGLLLIGVPGSGKSLCCKALAGIWNLPLLRLDVGRIFGSTVGESEKSIRKCIQLAEAVSPCILWIDEIDKAFGGVTGFQGDSGTQLRVFGTFVTWLQEKEKPVFVIATANEPKNLPPELWRKGRYDEVFFVDLPSVEEREDIFRIHLEK
;
A
#
# COMPACT_ATOMS: atom_id res chain seq x y z
N MET A 1 7.80 3.22 -7.07
CA MET A 1 8.16 3.07 -8.50
C MET A 1 7.78 1.67 -8.98
N ASN A 2 7.34 1.52 -10.23
CA ASN A 2 7.13 0.17 -10.83
C ASN A 2 8.49 -0.55 -11.01
N THR A 3 8.50 -1.83 -11.42
CA THR A 3 9.77 -2.57 -11.57
C THR A 3 10.74 -1.91 -12.54
N LYS A 4 10.27 -1.44 -13.69
CA LYS A 4 11.15 -0.91 -14.75
C LYS A 4 11.82 0.39 -14.33
N ASP A 5 11.04 1.31 -13.76
CA ASP A 5 11.54 2.58 -13.26
C ASP A 5 12.51 2.32 -12.10
N PHE A 6 12.17 1.41 -11.19
CA PHE A 6 13.04 1.03 -10.07
C PHE A 6 14.37 0.43 -10.53
N GLU A 7 14.35 -0.45 -11.53
CA GLU A 7 15.55 -1.04 -12.13
C GLU A 7 16.43 0.03 -12.82
N ASN A 8 15.81 0.94 -13.56
CA ASN A 8 16.50 2.05 -14.22
C ASN A 8 17.14 3.01 -13.22
N GLU A 9 16.44 3.38 -12.13
CA GLU A 9 16.99 4.25 -11.09
C GLU A 9 18.19 3.60 -10.40
N ILE A 10 18.11 2.30 -10.05
CA ILE A 10 19.26 1.58 -9.48
C ILE A 10 20.45 1.65 -10.45
N LYS A 11 20.22 1.41 -11.74
CA LYS A 11 21.26 1.48 -12.76
C LYS A 11 21.91 2.86 -12.84
N ILE A 12 21.10 3.92 -12.91
CA ILE A 12 21.57 5.31 -12.98
C ILE A 12 22.45 5.63 -11.76
N HIS A 13 22.02 5.24 -10.56
CA HIS A 13 22.79 5.50 -9.35
C HIS A 13 24.09 4.70 -9.26
N ILE A 14 24.10 3.44 -9.74
CA ILE A 14 25.33 2.65 -9.87
C ILE A 14 26.31 3.32 -10.84
N GLU A 15 25.85 3.76 -12.01
CA GLU A 15 26.68 4.44 -13.02
C GLU A 15 27.21 5.79 -12.52
N ALA A 16 26.42 6.49 -11.70
CA ALA A 16 26.82 7.72 -11.01
C ALA A 16 27.71 7.48 -9.78
N ARG A 17 28.12 6.23 -9.52
CA ARG A 17 29.01 5.82 -8.41
C ARG A 17 28.47 6.12 -7.01
N TYR A 18 27.15 6.12 -6.83
CA TYR A 18 26.59 6.16 -5.48
C TYR A 18 26.97 4.88 -4.72
N PRO A 19 27.61 5.01 -3.55
CA PRO A 19 28.16 3.86 -2.84
C PRO A 19 27.08 3.04 -2.13
N ILE A 20 26.01 3.70 -1.66
CA ILE A 20 24.97 3.08 -0.84
C ILE A 20 23.59 3.41 -1.39
N LEU A 21 22.83 2.36 -1.74
CA LEU A 21 21.43 2.44 -2.12
C LEU A 21 20.57 1.78 -1.05
N TRP A 22 19.54 2.47 -0.58
CA TRP A 22 18.57 1.94 0.37
C TRP A 22 17.27 1.59 -0.36
N LEU A 23 17.09 0.30 -0.59
CA LEU A 23 15.94 -0.28 -1.27
C LEU A 23 14.82 -0.58 -0.25
N VAL A 24 13.68 0.09 -0.38
CA VAL A 24 12.52 -0.09 0.50
C VAL A 24 11.47 -0.94 -0.20
N SER A 25 11.19 -2.13 0.33
CA SER A 25 10.10 -2.99 -0.15
C SER A 25 9.80 -4.17 0.79
N PHE A 26 8.51 -4.50 0.94
CA PHE A 26 8.08 -5.76 1.56
C PHE A 26 8.29 -7.00 0.67
N GLU A 27 8.63 -6.82 -0.61
CA GLU A 27 8.79 -7.92 -1.58
C GLU A 27 10.26 -8.32 -1.76
N GLU A 28 10.91 -8.82 -0.70
CA GLU A 28 12.36 -9.12 -0.74
C GLU A 28 12.79 -9.98 -1.94
N ARG A 29 12.02 -11.02 -2.25
CA ARG A 29 12.32 -11.93 -3.38
C ARG A 29 12.15 -11.27 -4.74
N ARG A 30 11.28 -10.26 -4.85
CA ARG A 30 11.11 -9.47 -6.07
C ARG A 30 12.31 -8.56 -6.25
N VAL A 31 12.69 -7.82 -5.21
CA VAL A 31 13.89 -6.96 -5.23
C VAL A 31 15.15 -7.78 -5.54
N GLU A 32 15.37 -8.89 -4.85
CA GLU A 32 16.53 -9.77 -5.07
C GLU A 32 16.64 -10.23 -6.54
N ARG A 33 15.53 -10.59 -7.18
CA ARG A 33 15.51 -10.97 -8.60
C ARG A 33 15.76 -9.80 -9.54
N ILE A 34 15.18 -8.64 -9.27
CA ILE A 34 15.40 -7.44 -10.08
C ILE A 34 16.88 -7.08 -10.05
N VAL A 35 17.47 -7.04 -8.87
CA VAL A 35 18.89 -6.69 -8.67
C VAL A 35 19.81 -7.76 -9.26
N GLU A 36 19.50 -9.06 -9.10
CA GLU A 36 20.28 -10.14 -9.72
C GLU A 36 20.26 -10.06 -11.25
N ASN A 37 19.08 -9.87 -11.86
CA ASN A 37 18.94 -9.71 -13.32
C ASN A 37 19.67 -8.45 -13.82
N LEU A 38 19.58 -7.34 -13.08
CA LEU A 38 20.28 -6.10 -13.41
C LEU A 38 21.80 -6.33 -13.41
N CYS A 39 22.32 -7.01 -12.39
CA CYS A 39 23.74 -7.38 -12.33
C CYS A 39 24.16 -8.24 -13.52
N GLU A 40 23.37 -9.25 -13.89
CA GLU A 40 23.63 -10.09 -15.06
C GLU A 40 23.67 -9.25 -16.35
N SER A 41 22.79 -8.25 -16.50
CA SER A 41 22.75 -7.36 -17.68
C SER A 41 23.93 -6.39 -17.75
N MET A 42 24.45 -5.96 -16.60
CA MET A 42 25.56 -5.01 -16.49
C MET A 42 26.94 -5.70 -16.40
N GLY A 43 26.97 -7.03 -16.29
CA GLY A 43 28.20 -7.80 -16.06
C GLY A 43 28.77 -7.66 -14.64
N PHE A 44 27.93 -7.36 -13.65
CA PHE A 44 28.32 -7.25 -12.25
C PHE A 44 28.25 -8.61 -11.55
N GLN A 45 29.12 -8.82 -10.56
CA GLN A 45 28.96 -9.92 -9.62
C GLN A 45 27.92 -9.55 -8.55
N PHE A 46 26.83 -10.32 -8.54
CA PHE A 46 25.79 -10.19 -7.54
C PHE A 46 26.12 -10.96 -6.26
N TRP A 47 25.93 -10.31 -5.12
CA TRP A 47 26.04 -10.88 -3.79
C TRP A 47 24.82 -10.51 -2.94
N SER A 48 24.22 -11.48 -2.25
CA SER A 48 23.08 -11.30 -1.34
C SER A 48 23.41 -11.89 0.01
N TRP A 49 23.16 -11.14 1.08
CA TRP A 49 23.38 -11.58 2.44
C TRP A 49 22.11 -11.50 3.29
N SER A 50 21.88 -12.52 4.10
CA SER A 50 21.00 -12.44 5.26
C SER A 50 21.63 -13.15 6.45
N VAL A 51 21.33 -12.68 7.67
CA VAL A 51 21.88 -13.28 8.89
C VAL A 51 21.62 -14.79 9.00
N SER A 52 20.49 -15.26 8.47
CA SER A 52 20.07 -16.67 8.53
C SER A 52 20.67 -17.55 7.43
N ARG A 53 21.03 -16.99 6.27
CA ARG A 53 21.50 -17.76 5.10
C ARG A 53 22.97 -17.54 4.80
N GLY A 54 23.61 -16.54 5.42
CA GLY A 54 24.96 -16.10 5.10
C GLY A 54 25.02 -15.36 3.77
N LEU A 55 26.23 -15.28 3.21
CA LEU A 55 26.50 -14.62 1.94
C LEU A 55 26.30 -15.61 0.79
N TYR A 56 25.58 -15.20 -0.24
CA TYR A 56 25.33 -15.97 -1.46
C TYR A 56 25.67 -15.12 -2.67
N GLY A 57 26.49 -15.62 -3.58
CA GLY A 57 26.78 -14.86 -4.80
C GLY A 57 28.06 -15.25 -5.50
N GLY A 58 28.55 -14.33 -6.32
CA GLY A 58 29.72 -14.47 -7.16
C GLY A 58 29.51 -15.47 -8.31
N GLU A 59 30.58 -15.71 -9.09
CA GLU A 59 30.54 -16.59 -10.27
C GLU A 59 30.03 -18.00 -9.96
N LYS A 60 30.38 -18.53 -8.79
CA LYS A 60 30.05 -19.91 -8.38
C LYS A 60 28.65 -20.04 -7.78
N LYS A 61 27.92 -18.93 -7.59
CA LYS A 61 26.62 -18.86 -6.89
C LYS A 61 26.59 -19.79 -5.66
N LYS A 62 27.61 -19.67 -4.79
CA LYS A 62 27.81 -20.53 -3.61
C LYS A 62 27.40 -19.80 -2.34
N ARG A 63 26.92 -20.57 -1.35
CA ARG A 63 26.62 -20.05 0.00
C ARG A 63 27.81 -20.19 0.93
N GLU A 64 28.09 -19.11 1.64
CA GLU A 64 29.09 -19.02 2.70
C GLU A 64 28.35 -18.64 4.00
N PRO A 65 28.20 -19.58 4.96
CA PRO A 65 27.50 -19.29 6.22
C PRO A 65 28.28 -18.24 7.00
N MET A 66 27.64 -17.10 7.26
CA MET A 66 28.30 -15.94 7.88
C MET A 66 27.31 -15.08 8.64
N GLY A 67 27.65 -14.77 9.89
CA GLY A 67 26.92 -13.83 10.73
C GLY A 67 27.41 -12.38 10.55
N ARG A 68 26.72 -11.46 11.24
CA ARG A 68 26.93 -10.01 11.14
C ARG A 68 28.34 -9.51 11.46
N GLU A 69 29.09 -10.23 12.30
CA GLU A 69 30.41 -9.76 12.76
C GLU A 69 31.47 -9.78 11.65
N LYS A 70 31.28 -10.63 10.64
CA LYS A 70 32.25 -10.85 9.57
C LYS A 70 31.82 -10.28 8.22
N ILE A 71 30.56 -9.87 8.07
CA ILE A 71 30.02 -9.48 6.76
C ILE A 71 30.80 -8.31 6.15
N LEU A 72 31.03 -7.23 6.92
CA LEU A 72 31.73 -6.05 6.40
C LEU A 72 33.18 -6.38 6.00
N SER A 73 33.90 -7.13 6.83
CA SER A 73 35.27 -7.56 6.52
C SER A 73 35.34 -8.49 5.31
N VAL A 74 34.32 -9.33 5.08
CA VAL A 74 34.29 -10.20 3.90
C VAL A 74 33.94 -9.42 2.65
N ILE A 75 33.04 -8.45 2.72
CA ILE A 75 32.74 -7.57 1.58
C ILE A 75 34.02 -6.80 1.19
N GLU A 76 34.70 -6.20 2.18
CA GLU A 76 35.99 -5.54 1.99
C GLU A 76 37.01 -6.48 1.32
N GLU A 77 37.16 -7.72 1.83
CA GLU A 77 38.05 -8.73 1.23
C GLU A 77 37.69 -9.04 -0.24
N LYS A 78 36.41 -9.17 -0.58
CA LYS A 78 35.97 -9.47 -1.96
C LYS A 78 36.30 -8.33 -2.92
N ILE A 79 36.11 -7.09 -2.48
CA ILE A 79 36.46 -5.89 -3.26
C ILE A 79 37.98 -5.79 -3.42
N LEU A 80 38.73 -6.05 -2.34
CA LEU A 80 40.18 -5.98 -2.38
C LEU A 80 40.82 -7.07 -3.26
N LYS A 81 40.23 -8.26 -3.33
CA LYS A 81 40.76 -9.41 -4.08
C LYS A 81 40.38 -9.44 -5.56
N THR A 82 39.39 -8.67 -5.99
CA THR A 82 38.90 -8.71 -7.37
C THR A 82 39.27 -7.42 -8.11
N GLU A 83 40.41 -7.44 -8.81
CA GLU A 83 40.77 -6.35 -9.71
C GLU A 83 39.78 -6.30 -10.89
N ASP A 84 39.29 -5.09 -11.19
CA ASP A 84 38.40 -4.78 -12.32
C ASP A 84 37.05 -5.53 -12.37
N VAL A 85 36.61 -6.12 -11.26
CA VAL A 85 35.29 -6.73 -11.15
C VAL A 85 34.32 -5.77 -10.46
N ASN A 86 33.22 -5.46 -11.14
CA ASN A 86 32.14 -4.69 -10.56
C ASN A 86 31.28 -5.58 -9.65
N ASN A 87 31.02 -5.14 -8.42
CA ASN A 87 30.26 -5.90 -7.44
C ASN A 87 29.03 -5.12 -6.96
N LEU A 88 27.94 -5.85 -6.72
CA LEU A 88 26.77 -5.32 -6.02
C LEU A 88 26.41 -6.24 -4.86
N PHE A 89 26.33 -5.65 -3.66
CA PHE A 89 26.03 -6.37 -2.42
C PHE A 89 24.65 -6.00 -1.88
N LEU A 90 23.69 -6.92 -1.92
CA LEU A 90 22.35 -6.77 -1.35
C LEU A 90 22.31 -7.30 0.09
N LEU A 91 22.23 -6.40 1.07
CA LEU A 91 22.24 -6.70 2.50
C LEU A 91 20.82 -6.58 3.08
N LYS A 92 20.27 -7.70 3.54
CA LYS A 92 18.90 -7.76 4.10
C LYS A 92 18.91 -7.48 5.59
N ASP A 93 18.09 -6.53 6.04
CA ASP A 93 17.91 -6.15 7.45
C ASP A 93 19.21 -5.76 8.19
N ILE A 94 20.20 -5.22 7.47
CA ILE A 94 21.48 -4.81 8.07
C ILE A 94 21.33 -3.61 9.03
N THR A 95 20.27 -2.83 8.86
CA THR A 95 19.99 -1.61 9.62
C THR A 95 19.77 -1.86 11.11
N GLY A 96 19.32 -3.07 11.48
CA GLY A 96 19.20 -3.50 12.88
C GLY A 96 20.54 -3.51 13.64
N TYR A 97 21.67 -3.34 12.95
CA TYR A 97 23.01 -3.31 13.55
C TYR A 97 23.64 -1.91 13.62
N PHE A 98 22.98 -0.87 13.08
CA PHE A 98 23.50 0.50 13.11
C PHE A 98 23.52 1.14 14.50
N SER A 99 22.89 0.51 15.50
CA SER A 99 23.01 0.91 16.91
C SER A 99 24.41 0.70 17.50
N SER A 100 25.24 -0.14 16.88
CA SER A 100 26.64 -0.29 17.26
C SER A 100 27.50 0.75 16.53
N HIS A 101 28.13 1.64 17.29
CA HIS A 101 29.05 2.65 16.74
C HIS A 101 30.21 2.02 15.95
N GLU A 102 30.73 0.88 16.39
CA GLU A 102 31.80 0.18 15.67
C GLU A 102 31.32 -0.31 14.30
N PHE A 103 30.11 -0.88 14.26
CA PHE A 103 29.52 -1.39 13.02
C PHE A 103 29.20 -0.25 12.05
N LEU A 104 28.57 0.82 12.56
CA LEU A 104 28.26 2.01 11.76
C LEU A 104 29.52 2.65 11.19
N ARG A 105 30.60 2.77 11.99
CA ARG A 105 31.86 3.32 11.50
C ARG A 105 32.45 2.48 10.38
N LYS A 106 32.55 1.16 10.56
CA LYS A 106 33.03 0.23 9.52
C LYS A 106 32.19 0.31 8.25
N PHE A 107 30.87 0.46 8.39
CA PHE A 107 29.98 0.62 7.25
C PHE A 107 30.22 1.95 6.50
N ARG A 108 30.50 3.04 7.23
CA ARG A 108 30.83 4.35 6.66
C ARG A 108 32.19 4.44 6.00
N ASP A 109 33.12 3.57 6.35
CA ASP A 109 34.42 3.52 5.68
C ASP A 109 34.32 2.84 4.30
N PHE A 110 33.20 2.17 4.00
CA PHE A 110 33.00 1.43 2.75
C PHE A 110 33.03 2.30 1.47
N PRO A 111 32.32 3.44 1.38
CA PRO A 111 32.40 4.31 0.21
C PRO A 111 33.84 4.68 -0.19
N ALA A 112 34.67 5.02 0.79
CA ALA A 112 36.08 5.36 0.56
C ALA A 112 36.86 4.17 -0.02
N ILE A 113 36.66 2.97 0.53
CA ILE A 113 37.28 1.74 0.03
C ILE A 113 36.84 1.43 -1.41
N ALA A 114 35.57 1.70 -1.73
CA ALA A 114 35.02 1.52 -3.08
C ALA A 114 35.59 2.53 -4.09
N GLU A 115 35.79 3.79 -3.68
CA GLU A 115 36.35 4.86 -4.54
C GLU A 115 37.84 4.67 -4.88
N GLU A 116 38.61 4.04 -3.99
CA GLU A 116 40.03 3.74 -4.22
C GLU A 116 40.26 2.71 -5.33
N ARG A 117 39.20 2.10 -5.88
CA ARG A 117 39.26 1.10 -6.95
C ARG A 117 38.73 1.66 -8.28
N ASN A 118 39.26 1.13 -9.38
CA ASN A 118 38.71 1.39 -10.72
C ASN A 118 37.41 0.61 -11.01
N SER A 119 37.01 -0.31 -10.12
CA SER A 119 35.77 -1.08 -10.24
C SER A 119 34.61 -0.43 -9.50
N LEU A 120 33.40 -0.62 -10.01
CA LEU A 120 32.16 -0.16 -9.40
C LEU A 120 31.71 -1.13 -8.31
N ASN A 121 31.68 -0.67 -7.06
CA ASN A 121 31.25 -1.47 -5.91
C ASN A 121 30.11 -0.74 -5.19
N THR A 122 28.92 -1.31 -5.22
CA THR A 122 27.72 -0.70 -4.63
C THR A 122 27.13 -1.60 -3.56
N ILE A 123 26.76 -1.03 -2.40
CA ILE A 123 25.96 -1.71 -1.39
C ILE A 123 24.51 -1.30 -1.53
N CYS A 124 23.63 -2.29 -1.62
CA CYS A 124 22.19 -2.14 -1.51
C CYS A 124 21.71 -2.63 -0.15
N ILE A 125 21.16 -1.75 0.68
CA ILE A 125 20.41 -2.11 1.89
C ILE A 125 18.99 -2.46 1.48
N LEU A 126 18.45 -3.58 1.95
CA LEU A 126 17.05 -3.93 1.76
C LEU A 126 16.33 -4.00 3.10
N SER A 127 15.28 -3.19 3.25
CA SER A 127 14.39 -3.22 4.41
C SER A 127 12.91 -3.13 3.98
N PRO A 128 11.99 -3.70 4.78
CA PRO A 128 10.56 -3.65 4.49
C PRO A 128 9.98 -2.22 4.58
N THR A 129 10.54 -1.41 5.47
CA THR A 129 10.18 -0.01 5.69
C THR A 129 11.45 0.83 5.85
N LEU A 130 11.37 2.11 5.51
CA LEU A 130 12.43 3.06 5.83
C LEU A 130 12.52 3.24 7.36
N SER A 131 13.67 2.88 7.94
CA SER A 131 13.99 3.19 9.34
C SER A 131 14.72 4.52 9.43
N ASP A 132 14.90 5.02 10.65
CA ASP A 132 15.66 6.26 10.87
C ASP A 132 17.09 6.07 10.34
N ILE A 133 17.50 6.95 9.43
CA ILE A 133 18.83 6.93 8.83
C ILE A 133 19.77 7.61 9.84
N PRO A 134 20.90 6.99 10.22
CA PRO A 134 21.89 7.65 11.04
C PRO A 134 22.34 8.97 10.37
N PRO A 135 22.43 10.10 11.10
CA PRO A 135 22.87 11.39 10.53
C PRO A 135 24.17 11.29 9.75
N GLU A 136 25.04 10.37 10.18
CA GLU A 136 26.32 10.09 9.57
C GLU A 136 26.27 9.48 8.16
N LEU A 137 25.12 8.98 7.72
CA LEU A 137 24.89 8.34 6.42
C LEU A 137 23.95 9.15 5.50
N GLU A 138 23.39 10.26 5.96
CA GLU A 138 22.36 11.00 5.22
C GLU A 138 22.83 11.52 3.86
N GLU A 139 24.10 11.90 3.73
CA GLU A 139 24.66 12.41 2.47
C GLU A 139 25.08 11.31 1.48
N ASP A 140 25.35 10.10 1.98
CA ASP A 140 25.89 8.98 1.17
C ASP A 140 24.80 8.00 0.70
N VAL A 141 23.59 8.08 1.27
CA VAL A 141 22.51 7.13 1.05
C VAL A 141 21.48 7.70 0.08
N VAL A 142 21.20 6.94 -0.98
CA VAL A 142 20.07 7.18 -1.88
C VAL A 142 18.92 6.23 -1.55
N ILE A 143 17.71 6.74 -1.38
CA ILE A 143 16.53 5.93 -1.04
C ILE A 143 15.72 5.64 -2.31
N LEU A 144 15.45 4.36 -2.57
CA LEU A 144 14.62 3.90 -3.68
C LEU A 144 13.49 3.01 -3.16
N GLU A 145 12.24 3.36 -3.47
CA GLU A 145 11.05 2.61 -3.04
C GLU A 145 10.38 1.84 -4.18
N LEU A 146 10.36 0.51 -4.07
CA LEU A 146 9.65 -0.36 -4.99
C LEU A 146 8.19 -0.49 -4.54
N SER A 147 7.28 0.05 -5.35
CA SER A 147 5.84 -0.08 -5.09
C SER A 147 5.34 -1.46 -5.49
N LEU A 148 4.18 -1.83 -4.97
CA LEU A 148 3.46 -3.03 -5.39
C LEU A 148 3.22 -3.03 -6.91
N PRO A 149 3.02 -4.20 -7.52
CA PRO A 149 2.85 -4.34 -8.96
C PRO A 149 1.73 -3.45 -9.50
N ASP A 150 2.03 -2.71 -10.55
CA ASP A 150 1.03 -1.91 -11.26
C ASP A 150 0.12 -2.78 -12.15
N TYR A 151 -0.84 -2.15 -12.83
CA TYR A 151 -1.78 -2.86 -13.71
C TYR A 151 -1.06 -3.67 -14.80
N TYR A 152 -0.06 -3.08 -15.47
CA TYR A 152 0.62 -3.69 -16.60
C TYR A 152 1.53 -4.83 -16.14
N GLU A 153 2.19 -4.69 -14.99
CA GLU A 153 3.00 -5.74 -14.38
C GLU A 153 2.14 -6.96 -14.00
N ILE A 154 0.93 -6.71 -13.49
CA ILE A 154 -0.05 -7.76 -13.16
C ILE A 154 -0.55 -8.43 -14.43
N GLU A 155 -0.94 -7.65 -15.44
CA GLU A 155 -1.40 -8.16 -16.72
C GLU A 155 -0.32 -9.05 -17.38
N GLU A 156 0.93 -8.59 -17.42
CA GLU A 156 2.05 -9.36 -17.97
C GLU A 156 2.27 -10.64 -17.16
N LEU A 157 2.32 -10.54 -15.82
CA LEU A 157 2.51 -11.71 -14.96
C LEU A 157 1.43 -12.76 -15.20
N VAL A 158 0.16 -12.34 -15.14
CA VAL A 158 -0.98 -13.25 -15.20
C VAL A 158 -1.13 -13.84 -16.60
N SER A 159 -0.97 -13.04 -17.64
CA SER A 159 -1.04 -13.50 -19.02
C SER A 159 0.10 -14.46 -19.35
N ARG A 160 1.33 -14.16 -18.94
CA ARG A 160 2.49 -15.03 -19.16
C ARG A 160 2.40 -16.35 -18.39
N THR A 161 1.94 -16.30 -17.14
CA THR A 161 1.97 -17.47 -16.24
C THR A 161 0.72 -18.34 -16.36
N TYR A 162 -0.45 -17.71 -16.55
CA TYR A 162 -1.75 -18.36 -16.47
C TYR A 162 -2.61 -18.15 -17.73
N GLY A 163 -2.09 -17.53 -18.80
CA GLY A 163 -2.86 -17.20 -20.00
C GLY A 163 -3.62 -18.39 -20.61
N ARG A 164 -3.05 -19.61 -20.54
CA ARG A 164 -3.72 -20.85 -21.00
C ARG A 164 -4.90 -21.30 -20.14
N LEU A 165 -5.00 -20.79 -18.92
CA LEU A 165 -6.04 -21.14 -17.93
C LEU A 165 -7.12 -20.04 -17.82
N ILE A 166 -6.95 -18.94 -18.56
CA ILE A 166 -7.96 -17.90 -18.73
C ILE A 166 -8.91 -18.35 -19.85
N PRO A 167 -10.24 -18.34 -19.64
CA PRO A 167 -11.18 -18.69 -20.70
C PRO A 167 -11.02 -17.80 -21.93
N GLU A 168 -10.98 -18.39 -23.12
CA GLU A 168 -10.93 -17.64 -24.39
C GLU A 168 -12.16 -16.72 -24.57
N LYS A 169 -13.29 -17.14 -24.01
CA LYS A 169 -14.56 -16.39 -24.02
C LYS A 169 -14.52 -15.07 -23.24
N TRP A 170 -13.51 -14.86 -22.40
CA TRP A 170 -13.39 -13.61 -21.66
C TRP A 170 -12.96 -12.47 -22.57
N HIS A 171 -13.88 -11.53 -22.76
CA HIS A 171 -13.60 -10.25 -23.40
C HIS A 171 -12.54 -9.45 -22.63
N SER A 172 -11.95 -8.46 -23.30
CA SER A 172 -10.93 -7.58 -22.72
C SER A 172 -11.41 -6.87 -21.44
N SER A 173 -12.71 -6.56 -21.35
CA SER A 173 -13.34 -5.98 -20.15
C SER A 173 -13.23 -6.91 -18.93
N THR A 174 -13.55 -8.19 -19.06
CA THR A 174 -13.50 -9.17 -17.95
C THR A 174 -12.07 -9.39 -17.47
N ARG A 175 -11.10 -9.46 -18.40
CA ARG A 175 -9.67 -9.57 -18.05
C ARG A 175 -9.19 -8.34 -17.29
N SER A 176 -9.61 -7.15 -17.71
CA SER A 176 -9.28 -5.91 -17.01
C SER A 176 -9.81 -5.89 -15.57
N ILE A 177 -11.04 -6.38 -15.34
CA ILE A 177 -11.62 -6.51 -13.99
C ILE A 177 -10.77 -7.46 -13.13
N LEU A 178 -10.32 -8.59 -13.69
CA LEU A 178 -9.42 -9.51 -12.99
C LEU A 178 -8.12 -8.80 -12.56
N TYR A 179 -7.43 -8.12 -13.47
CA TYR A 179 -6.16 -7.46 -13.16
C TYR A 179 -6.33 -6.34 -12.13
N LYS A 180 -7.38 -5.51 -12.27
CA LYS A 180 -7.75 -4.49 -11.27
C LYS A 180 -8.03 -5.12 -9.90
N SER A 181 -8.73 -6.26 -9.87
CA SER A 181 -9.01 -6.95 -8.61
C SER A 181 -7.75 -7.47 -7.91
N LEU A 182 -6.67 -7.73 -8.65
CA LEU A 182 -5.37 -8.19 -8.14
C LEU A 182 -4.43 -7.05 -7.72
N GLN A 183 -4.69 -5.79 -8.12
CA GLN A 183 -3.90 -4.63 -7.70
C GLN A 183 -3.86 -4.52 -6.17
N GLY A 184 -2.73 -4.11 -5.61
CA GLY A 184 -2.55 -4.06 -4.16
C GLY A 184 -2.05 -5.31 -3.49
N LEU A 185 -1.79 -6.36 -4.27
CA LEU A 185 -1.18 -7.58 -3.80
C LEU A 185 0.28 -7.64 -4.26
N SER A 186 1.16 -8.18 -3.42
CA SER A 186 2.50 -8.57 -3.85
C SER A 186 2.45 -9.62 -4.95
N LEU A 187 3.48 -9.73 -5.80
CA LEU A 187 3.55 -10.73 -6.88
C LEU A 187 3.39 -12.16 -6.34
N ASP A 188 3.94 -12.45 -5.17
CA ASP A 188 3.82 -13.76 -4.54
C ASP A 188 2.39 -14.03 -4.06
N ASN A 189 1.68 -13.01 -3.56
CA ASN A 189 0.27 -13.13 -3.19
C ASN A 189 -0.60 -13.27 -4.45
N ILE A 190 -0.37 -12.50 -5.51
CA ILE A 190 -1.08 -12.64 -6.79
C ILE A 190 -1.00 -14.08 -7.29
N LYS A 191 0.20 -14.66 -7.34
CA LYS A 191 0.40 -16.07 -7.76
C LYS A 191 -0.37 -17.05 -6.88
N ARG A 192 -0.41 -16.83 -5.56
CA ARG A 192 -1.14 -17.69 -4.62
C ARG A 192 -2.65 -17.60 -4.82
N VAL A 193 -3.18 -16.38 -4.92
CA VAL A 193 -4.61 -16.13 -5.09
C VAL A 193 -5.09 -16.68 -6.42
N VAL A 194 -4.38 -16.44 -7.51
CA VAL A 194 -4.74 -16.97 -8.83
C VAL A 194 -4.69 -18.50 -8.84
N ARG A 195 -3.66 -19.13 -8.26
CA ARG A 195 -3.60 -20.60 -8.12
C ARG A 195 -4.75 -21.16 -7.29
N LYS A 196 -5.13 -20.48 -6.21
CA LYS A 196 -6.27 -20.87 -5.37
C LYS A 196 -7.58 -20.79 -6.16
N ALA A 197 -7.81 -19.69 -6.87
CA ALA A 197 -8.99 -19.50 -7.72
C ALA A 197 -9.09 -20.57 -8.82
N ILE A 198 -7.97 -20.92 -9.47
CA ILE A 198 -7.90 -22.00 -10.46
C ILE A 198 -8.23 -23.36 -9.81
N SER A 199 -7.66 -23.63 -8.63
CA SER A 199 -7.87 -24.91 -7.93
C SER A 199 -9.30 -25.12 -7.46
N LEU A 200 -10.03 -24.04 -7.12
CA LEU A 200 -11.43 -24.11 -6.69
C LEU A 200 -12.41 -24.26 -7.87
N ASN A 201 -11.96 -23.96 -9.09
CA ASN A 201 -12.80 -23.89 -10.29
C ASN A 201 -12.39 -24.92 -11.35
N ASN A 202 -12.06 -26.15 -10.92
CA ASN A 202 -11.72 -27.28 -11.79
C ASN A 202 -10.58 -26.97 -12.79
N GLY A 203 -9.62 -26.11 -12.43
CA GLY A 203 -8.46 -25.81 -13.25
C GLY A 203 -8.60 -24.62 -14.21
N ILE A 204 -9.71 -23.88 -14.17
CA ILE A 204 -9.95 -22.72 -15.05
C ILE A 204 -10.40 -21.50 -14.22
N LEU A 205 -10.08 -20.28 -14.66
CA LEU A 205 -10.64 -19.07 -14.04
C LEU A 205 -12.09 -18.84 -14.50
N ASN A 206 -13.02 -18.61 -13.57
CA ASN A 206 -14.41 -18.24 -13.88
C ASN A 206 -14.78 -16.90 -13.22
N GLU A 207 -16.00 -16.39 -13.46
CA GLU A 207 -16.44 -15.08 -12.92
C GLU A 207 -16.47 -15.04 -11.38
N GLY A 208 -16.63 -16.19 -10.72
CA GLY A 208 -16.50 -16.33 -9.26
C GLY A 208 -15.07 -16.16 -8.74
N CYS A 209 -14.05 -16.03 -9.60
CA CYS A 209 -12.69 -15.78 -9.13
C CYS A 209 -12.53 -14.42 -8.43
N ILE A 210 -13.34 -13.43 -8.80
CA ILE A 210 -13.25 -12.07 -8.26
C ILE A 210 -13.60 -12.06 -6.78
N SER A 211 -14.65 -12.79 -6.37
CA SER A 211 -15.03 -12.90 -4.96
C SER A 211 -13.94 -13.59 -4.14
N TYR A 212 -13.28 -14.63 -4.68
CA TYR A 212 -12.15 -15.28 -3.99
C TYR A 212 -10.93 -14.36 -3.85
N ILE A 213 -10.66 -13.51 -4.84
CA ILE A 213 -9.58 -12.52 -4.77
C ILE A 213 -9.89 -11.48 -3.69
N GLN A 214 -11.14 -11.01 -3.62
CA GLN A 214 -11.62 -10.11 -2.57
C GLN A 214 -11.48 -10.74 -1.18
N ASP A 215 -11.83 -12.02 -1.02
CA ASP A 215 -11.68 -12.76 0.25
C ASP A 215 -10.22 -12.90 0.69
N GLU A 216 -9.29 -13.12 -0.23
CA GLU A 216 -7.85 -13.18 0.09
C GLU A 216 -7.27 -11.80 0.44
N LYS A 217 -7.68 -10.75 -0.29
CA LYS A 217 -7.37 -9.36 0.08
C LYS A 217 -7.82 -9.09 1.52
N GLN A 218 -9.03 -9.53 1.89
CA GLN A 218 -9.53 -9.42 3.26
C GLN A 218 -8.60 -10.09 4.28
N GLN A 219 -8.12 -11.30 4.01
CA GLN A 219 -7.21 -12.01 4.93
C GLN A 219 -5.87 -11.30 5.10
N ILE A 220 -5.34 -10.71 4.03
CA ILE A 220 -4.08 -9.92 4.08
C ILE A 220 -4.28 -8.67 4.94
N ILE A 221 -5.39 -7.96 4.77
CA ILE A 221 -5.70 -6.74 5.53
C ILE A 221 -5.90 -7.06 7.02
N LYS A 222 -6.63 -8.14 7.34
CA LYS A 222 -6.84 -8.61 8.72
C LYS A 222 -5.52 -8.87 9.47
N LYS A 223 -4.48 -9.34 8.79
CA LYS A 223 -3.17 -9.61 9.40
C LYS A 223 -2.44 -8.33 9.86
N GLN A 224 -2.77 -7.18 9.28
CA GLN A 224 -2.06 -5.92 9.55
C GLN A 224 -2.63 -5.10 10.72
N LYS A 225 -3.73 -5.57 11.33
CA LYS A 225 -4.39 -5.07 12.57
C LYS A 225 -4.74 -3.56 12.65
N THR A 226 -4.47 -2.80 11.60
CA THR A 226 -4.63 -1.34 11.51
C THR A 226 -5.91 -0.92 10.78
N LEU A 227 -6.41 -1.75 9.88
CA LEU A 227 -7.67 -1.56 9.15
C LEU A 227 -8.56 -2.79 9.34
N ASP A 228 -9.83 -2.56 9.61
CA ASP A 228 -10.83 -3.63 9.68
C ASP A 228 -11.54 -3.74 8.31
N TYR A 229 -11.44 -4.90 7.67
CA TYR A 229 -12.16 -5.16 6.42
C TYR A 229 -13.60 -5.58 6.71
N TYR A 230 -14.55 -4.87 6.12
CA TYR A 230 -15.97 -5.20 6.22
C TYR A 230 -16.42 -5.97 4.98
N PRO A 231 -16.90 -7.22 5.13
CA PRO A 231 -17.39 -7.99 4.00
C PRO A 231 -18.67 -7.37 3.43
N HIS A 232 -18.84 -7.53 2.12
CA HIS A 232 -20.03 -7.10 1.40
C HIS A 232 -21.24 -7.98 1.77
N LYS A 233 -21.89 -7.66 2.89
CA LYS A 233 -23.10 -8.34 3.36
C LYS A 233 -24.36 -7.49 3.25
N GLU A 234 -24.21 -6.17 3.29
CA GLU A 234 -25.35 -5.25 3.23
C GLU A 234 -25.57 -4.80 1.79
N THR A 235 -26.78 -5.01 1.29
CA THR A 235 -27.24 -4.52 -0.01
C THR A 235 -28.04 -3.22 0.16
N ILE A 236 -28.24 -2.50 -0.94
CA ILE A 236 -29.06 -1.28 -0.95
C ILE A 236 -30.50 -1.54 -0.47
N GLU A 237 -30.98 -2.77 -0.66
CA GLU A 237 -32.31 -3.26 -0.25
C GLU A 237 -32.47 -3.33 1.27
N HIS A 238 -31.37 -3.38 2.02
CA HIS A 238 -31.40 -3.37 3.48
C HIS A 238 -31.46 -1.95 4.11
N ILE A 239 -31.57 -0.90 3.29
CA ILE A 239 -31.64 0.49 3.76
C ILE A 239 -32.98 1.10 3.34
N GLY A 240 -33.82 1.48 4.30
CA GLY A 240 -35.00 2.30 4.06
C GLY A 240 -34.65 3.79 4.00
N GLY A 241 -35.26 4.53 3.08
CA GLY A 241 -34.99 5.97 2.89
C GLY A 241 -33.61 6.32 2.35
N LEU A 242 -33.16 7.56 2.59
CA LEU A 242 -31.87 8.11 2.12
C LEU A 242 -31.74 8.14 0.58
N ASP A 243 -32.84 8.37 -0.14
CA ASP A 243 -32.89 8.20 -1.60
C ASP A 243 -31.94 9.14 -2.34
N GLU A 244 -31.77 10.37 -1.87
CA GLU A 244 -30.81 11.31 -2.47
C GLU A 244 -29.36 10.80 -2.36
N ILE A 245 -29.00 10.20 -1.22
CA ILE A 245 -27.65 9.64 -1.03
C ILE A 245 -27.48 8.38 -1.89
N LYS A 246 -28.48 7.51 -1.92
CA LYS A 246 -28.49 6.31 -2.79
C LYS A 246 -28.33 6.68 -4.26
N LYS A 247 -29.08 7.68 -4.73
CA LYS A 247 -29.00 8.20 -6.09
C LYS A 247 -27.60 8.75 -6.39
N TRP A 248 -27.04 9.55 -5.48
CA TRP A 248 -25.68 10.08 -5.60
C TRP A 248 -24.62 8.97 -5.75
N PHE A 249 -24.79 7.85 -5.02
CA PHE A 249 -23.92 6.68 -5.15
C PHE A 249 -24.07 5.98 -6.50
N ILE A 250 -25.30 5.71 -6.94
CA ILE A 250 -25.58 5.01 -8.21
C ILE A 250 -25.01 5.81 -9.40
N GLU A 251 -25.20 7.12 -9.40
CA GLU A 251 -24.70 8.01 -10.45
C GLU A 251 -23.17 7.99 -10.58
N ARG A 252 -22.42 7.61 -9.55
CA ARG A 252 -20.93 7.65 -9.52
C ARG A 252 -20.27 6.28 -9.54
N GLU A 253 -21.06 5.21 -9.49
CA GLU A 253 -20.59 3.82 -9.50
C GLU A 253 -19.62 3.54 -10.68
N HIS A 254 -19.95 4.07 -11.86
CA HIS A 254 -19.24 3.76 -13.08
C HIS A 254 -17.80 4.32 -13.10
N VAL A 255 -17.51 5.41 -12.37
CA VAL A 255 -16.18 6.04 -12.35
C VAL A 255 -15.12 5.06 -11.84
N PHE A 256 -15.45 4.28 -10.80
CA PHE A 256 -14.53 3.31 -10.22
C PHE A 256 -14.39 2.01 -11.03
N ARG A 257 -15.25 1.79 -12.03
CA ARG A 257 -15.16 0.65 -12.96
C ARG A 257 -14.29 0.96 -14.19
N LEU A 258 -14.15 2.22 -14.58
CA LEU A 258 -13.36 2.66 -15.73
C LEU A 258 -11.84 2.58 -15.47
N SER A 259 -11.03 2.53 -16.52
CA SER A 259 -9.57 2.66 -16.40
C SER A 259 -9.19 4.12 -16.18
N LYS A 260 -8.03 4.38 -15.55
CA LYS A 260 -7.53 5.75 -15.32
C LYS A 260 -7.47 6.57 -16.62
N GLU A 261 -6.89 5.99 -17.67
CA GLU A 261 -6.85 6.62 -19.01
C GLU A 261 -8.24 6.99 -19.53
N LYS A 262 -9.24 6.15 -19.30
CA LYS A 262 -10.61 6.40 -19.79
C LYS A 262 -11.33 7.45 -18.97
N VAL A 263 -11.08 7.51 -17.66
CA VAL A 263 -11.55 8.60 -16.78
C VAL A 263 -10.93 9.93 -17.23
N GLU A 264 -9.62 9.95 -17.48
CA GLU A 264 -8.89 11.14 -17.96
C GLU A 264 -9.36 11.59 -19.35
N THR A 265 -9.51 10.66 -20.29
CA THR A 265 -9.99 10.96 -21.66
C THR A 265 -11.41 11.53 -21.66
N LEU A 266 -12.26 11.06 -20.74
CA LEU A 266 -13.63 11.55 -20.58
C LEU A 266 -13.70 12.83 -19.72
N GLY A 267 -12.60 13.29 -19.15
CA GLY A 267 -12.56 14.44 -18.25
C GLY A 267 -13.42 14.26 -17.00
N LEU A 268 -13.56 13.02 -16.51
CA LEU A 268 -14.37 12.73 -15.33
C LEU A 268 -13.55 12.96 -14.06
N ASP A 269 -14.12 13.72 -13.13
CA ASP A 269 -13.54 13.85 -11.79
C ASP A 269 -13.73 12.55 -11.00
N VAL A 270 -12.64 12.01 -10.45
CA VAL A 270 -12.71 10.86 -9.54
C VAL A 270 -13.19 11.35 -8.17
N PRO A 271 -14.34 10.85 -7.65
CA PRO A 271 -14.82 11.24 -6.34
C PRO A 271 -13.75 11.00 -5.27
N LYS A 272 -13.42 12.04 -4.50
CA LYS A 272 -12.43 11.98 -3.42
C LYS A 272 -13.02 11.51 -2.10
N GLY A 273 -14.22 11.94 -1.77
CA GLY A 273 -14.86 11.54 -0.52
C GLY A 273 -16.21 12.16 -0.24
N LEU A 274 -16.89 11.60 0.76
CA LEU A 274 -18.18 12.06 1.26
C LEU A 274 -18.17 12.18 2.78
N LEU A 275 -18.75 13.26 3.30
CA LEU A 275 -18.96 13.45 4.73
C LEU A 275 -20.46 13.33 5.07
N LEU A 276 -20.81 12.34 5.89
CA LEU A 276 -22.16 12.13 6.41
C LEU A 276 -22.25 12.70 7.82
N ILE A 277 -23.09 13.72 8.01
CA ILE A 277 -23.28 14.39 9.30
C ILE A 277 -24.72 14.20 9.74
N GLY A 278 -24.99 14.00 11.02
CA GLY A 278 -26.38 14.00 11.49
C GLY A 278 -26.56 13.30 12.82
N VAL A 279 -27.82 13.12 13.24
CA VAL A 279 -28.13 12.55 14.56
C VAL A 279 -27.66 11.09 14.69
N PRO A 280 -27.18 10.66 15.87
CA PRO A 280 -26.84 9.25 16.12
C PRO A 280 -28.03 8.33 15.79
N GLY A 281 -27.75 7.18 15.20
CA GLY A 281 -28.79 6.19 14.87
C GLY A 281 -29.56 6.45 13.55
N SER A 282 -29.29 7.54 12.82
CA SER A 282 -29.94 7.83 11.51
C SER A 282 -29.42 7.00 10.32
N GLY A 283 -28.68 5.91 10.57
CA GLY A 283 -28.23 5.01 9.51
C GLY A 283 -26.95 5.42 8.77
N LYS A 284 -26.24 6.46 9.18
CA LYS A 284 -24.97 6.91 8.53
C LYS A 284 -23.96 5.78 8.31
N SER A 285 -23.65 5.02 9.36
CA SER A 285 -22.70 3.89 9.29
C SER A 285 -23.24 2.72 8.46
N LEU A 286 -24.56 2.53 8.38
CA LEU A 286 -25.19 1.53 7.53
C LEU A 286 -25.09 1.94 6.05
N CYS A 287 -25.28 3.23 5.75
CA CYS A 287 -25.11 3.84 4.44
C CYS A 287 -23.70 3.59 3.88
N CYS A 288 -22.65 3.77 4.69
CA CYS A 288 -21.28 3.44 4.31
C CYS A 288 -21.10 1.96 3.91
N LYS A 289 -21.80 1.03 4.60
CA LYS A 289 -21.72 -0.40 4.31
C LYS A 289 -22.43 -0.76 3.01
N ALA A 290 -23.58 -0.16 2.73
CA ALA A 290 -24.28 -0.38 1.48
C ALA A 290 -23.54 0.21 0.28
N LEU A 291 -22.87 1.37 0.44
CA LEU A 291 -22.03 1.96 -0.62
C LEU A 291 -21.03 0.95 -1.19
N ALA A 292 -20.35 0.22 -0.32
CA ALA A 292 -19.39 -0.80 -0.72
C ALA A 292 -20.02 -1.89 -1.60
N GLY A 293 -21.29 -2.18 -1.35
CA GLY A 293 -22.06 -3.08 -2.20
C GLY A 293 -22.47 -2.52 -3.53
N ILE A 294 -22.99 -1.29 -3.53
CA ILE A 294 -23.38 -0.60 -4.77
C ILE A 294 -22.17 -0.49 -5.70
N TRP A 295 -21.00 -0.12 -5.18
CA TRP A 295 -19.80 0.05 -6.00
C TRP A 295 -19.01 -1.25 -6.23
N ASN A 296 -19.38 -2.35 -5.56
CA ASN A 296 -18.63 -3.60 -5.54
C ASN A 296 -17.13 -3.37 -5.22
N LEU A 297 -16.87 -2.52 -4.24
CA LEU A 297 -15.52 -2.16 -3.79
C LEU A 297 -15.26 -2.65 -2.36
N PRO A 298 -14.02 -3.03 -2.03
CA PRO A 298 -13.61 -3.31 -0.66
C PRO A 298 -13.95 -2.15 0.30
N LEU A 299 -14.52 -2.47 1.46
CA LEU A 299 -14.74 -1.51 2.55
C LEU A 299 -13.70 -1.69 3.65
N LEU A 300 -12.87 -0.68 3.84
CA LEU A 300 -11.85 -0.61 4.88
C LEU A 300 -12.33 0.35 5.95
N ARG A 301 -12.49 -0.09 7.19
CA ARG A 301 -12.76 0.80 8.32
C ARG A 301 -11.45 1.19 8.98
N LEU A 302 -11.22 2.49 9.12
CA LEU A 302 -10.14 3.03 9.93
C LEU A 302 -10.55 3.02 11.41
N ASP A 303 -9.80 2.30 12.24
CA ASP A 303 -9.96 2.35 13.69
C ASP A 303 -9.04 3.44 14.25
N VAL A 304 -9.62 4.62 14.48
CA VAL A 304 -8.86 5.78 14.97
C VAL A 304 -8.37 5.57 16.41
N GLY A 305 -9.08 4.77 17.21
CA GLY A 305 -8.62 4.42 18.57
C GLY A 305 -7.30 3.65 18.55
N ARG A 306 -7.10 2.76 17.57
CA ARG A 306 -5.82 2.03 17.40
C ARG A 306 -4.68 2.92 16.94
N ILE A 307 -4.96 4.02 16.24
CA ILE A 307 -3.92 4.96 15.78
C ILE A 307 -3.33 5.71 16.98
N PHE A 308 -4.17 6.16 17.90
CA PHE A 308 -3.76 6.97 19.05
C PHE A 308 -3.41 6.17 20.32
N GLY A 309 -3.62 4.85 20.33
CA GLY A 309 -3.27 4.00 21.48
C GLY A 309 -1.78 3.61 21.59
N SER A 310 -0.90 4.19 20.76
CA SER A 310 0.53 3.87 20.69
C SER A 310 1.40 5.06 21.10
N THR A 311 2.67 4.83 21.45
CA THR A 311 3.56 5.88 22.00
C THR A 311 3.71 7.05 21.02
N VAL A 312 3.94 8.28 21.51
CA VAL A 312 4.17 9.46 20.66
C VAL A 312 5.21 9.18 19.57
N GLY A 313 4.80 9.30 18.29
CA GLY A 313 5.59 8.95 17.09
C GLY A 313 5.15 7.66 16.39
N GLU A 314 4.65 6.67 17.14
CA GLU A 314 4.06 5.45 16.56
C GLU A 314 2.71 5.74 15.88
N SER A 315 1.95 6.72 16.37
CA SER A 315 0.69 7.15 15.75
C SER A 315 0.87 7.70 14.34
N GLU A 316 1.94 8.47 14.09
CA GLU A 316 2.26 9.01 12.76
C GLU A 316 2.70 7.92 11.79
N LYS A 317 3.56 7.00 12.26
CA LYS A 317 3.93 5.82 11.48
C LYS A 317 2.70 4.95 11.18
N SER A 318 1.77 4.84 12.14
CA SER A 318 0.53 4.07 12.00
C SER A 318 -0.42 4.67 10.96
N ILE A 319 -0.69 5.98 10.97
CA ILE A 319 -1.57 6.60 9.97
C ILE A 319 -0.97 6.51 8.56
N ARG A 320 0.35 6.72 8.42
CA ARG A 320 1.05 6.55 7.12
C ARG A 320 0.92 5.11 6.62
N LYS A 321 1.07 4.14 7.50
CA LYS A 321 0.86 2.72 7.18
C LYS A 321 -0.60 2.43 6.78
N CYS A 322 -1.59 2.97 7.49
CA CYS A 322 -3.00 2.84 7.12
C CYS A 322 -3.27 3.41 5.72
N ILE A 323 -2.73 4.59 5.43
CA ILE A 323 -2.83 5.23 4.11
C ILE A 323 -2.21 4.34 3.03
N GLN A 324 -0.96 3.89 3.22
CA GLN A 324 -0.27 3.00 2.28
C GLN A 324 -1.04 1.70 2.05
N LEU A 325 -1.72 1.17 3.07
CA LEU A 325 -2.55 -0.02 2.94
C LEU A 325 -3.85 0.23 2.19
N ALA A 326 -4.55 1.33 2.47
CA ALA A 326 -5.74 1.71 1.72
C ALA A 326 -5.40 1.92 0.24
N GLU A 327 -4.29 2.61 -0.01
CA GLU A 327 -3.74 2.82 -1.35
C GLU A 327 -3.29 1.55 -2.04
N ALA A 328 -2.72 0.59 -1.31
CA ALA A 328 -2.43 -0.72 -1.86
C ALA A 328 -3.74 -1.37 -2.32
N VAL A 329 -4.75 -1.44 -1.46
CA VAL A 329 -6.01 -2.17 -1.74
C VAL A 329 -6.87 -1.52 -2.82
N SER A 330 -6.59 -0.26 -3.17
CA SER A 330 -7.22 0.52 -4.23
C SER A 330 -7.49 -0.29 -5.53
N PRO A 331 -8.67 -0.12 -6.18
CA PRO A 331 -9.76 0.78 -5.80
C PRO A 331 -10.53 0.27 -4.58
N CYS A 332 -10.80 1.15 -3.61
CA CYS A 332 -11.50 0.79 -2.37
C CYS A 332 -12.21 1.99 -1.70
N ILE A 333 -13.05 1.70 -0.72
CA ILE A 333 -13.68 2.69 0.15
C ILE A 333 -13.01 2.66 1.51
N LEU A 334 -12.52 3.81 1.97
CA LEU A 334 -12.02 4.00 3.33
C LEU A 334 -13.10 4.70 4.16
N TRP A 335 -13.67 3.97 5.11
CA TRP A 335 -14.67 4.46 6.05
C TRP A 335 -14.02 4.89 7.38
N ILE A 336 -14.30 6.13 7.78
CA ILE A 336 -13.91 6.70 9.07
C ILE A 336 -15.17 6.99 9.86
N ASP A 337 -15.38 6.26 10.94
CA ASP A 337 -16.57 6.41 11.77
C ASP A 337 -16.32 7.42 12.89
N GLU A 338 -17.28 8.31 13.14
CA GLU A 338 -17.25 9.32 14.21
C GLU A 338 -15.97 10.18 14.16
N ILE A 339 -15.69 10.75 12.98
CA ILE A 339 -14.49 11.56 12.70
C ILE A 339 -14.40 12.79 13.62
N ASP A 340 -15.56 13.29 14.08
CA ASP A 340 -15.72 14.34 15.07
C ASP A 340 -15.19 13.95 16.45
N LYS A 341 -15.34 12.69 16.87
CA LYS A 341 -14.76 12.22 18.14
C LYS A 341 -13.27 11.91 18.00
N ALA A 342 -12.89 11.41 16.83
CA ALA A 342 -11.50 11.08 16.49
C ALA A 342 -10.59 12.32 16.45
N PHE A 343 -11.07 13.43 15.89
CA PHE A 343 -10.26 14.63 15.66
C PHE A 343 -10.83 15.90 16.29
N GLY A 344 -11.91 15.82 17.07
CA GLY A 344 -12.50 17.02 17.71
C GLY A 344 -11.58 17.70 18.73
N GLY A 345 -10.67 16.95 19.35
CA GLY A 345 -9.65 17.47 20.27
C GLY A 345 -8.51 18.25 19.60
N VAL A 346 -8.39 18.21 18.26
CA VAL A 346 -7.30 18.86 17.51
C VAL A 346 -7.31 20.39 17.69
N THR A 347 -8.45 20.97 18.08
CA THR A 347 -8.59 22.40 18.34
C THR A 347 -8.28 22.82 19.78
N GLY A 348 -8.02 21.88 20.70
CA GLY A 348 -7.79 22.13 22.12
C GLY A 348 -6.31 22.13 22.54
N PHE A 349 -5.92 23.06 23.43
CA PHE A 349 -4.57 23.17 24.01
C PHE A 349 -4.33 22.23 25.21
N GLN A 350 -4.59 20.92 25.10
CA GLN A 350 -4.26 19.96 26.17
C GLN A 350 -3.39 18.81 25.68
N GLY A 351 -2.26 18.60 26.36
CA GLY A 351 -1.47 17.37 26.53
C GLY A 351 -0.99 16.61 25.28
N ASP A 352 -1.93 16.08 24.50
CA ASP A 352 -1.73 15.21 23.33
C ASP A 352 -2.12 15.88 21.99
N SER A 353 -2.53 17.15 22.03
CA SER A 353 -3.00 17.89 20.86
C SER A 353 -1.99 17.96 19.73
N GLY A 354 -0.69 18.00 20.03
CA GLY A 354 0.37 18.03 19.02
C GLY A 354 0.44 16.76 18.16
N THR A 355 0.29 15.58 18.77
CA THR A 355 0.32 14.30 18.04
C THR A 355 -0.95 14.13 17.20
N GLN A 356 -2.11 14.44 17.77
CA GLN A 356 -3.39 14.39 17.05
C GLN A 356 -3.40 15.36 15.86
N LEU A 357 -2.87 16.57 16.03
CA LEU A 357 -2.76 17.58 14.96
C LEU A 357 -1.84 17.11 13.82
N ARG A 358 -0.69 16.48 14.11
CA ARG A 358 0.23 15.97 13.08
C ARG A 358 -0.35 14.78 12.31
N VAL A 359 -0.99 13.84 13.02
CA VAL A 359 -1.72 12.72 12.40
C VAL A 359 -2.85 13.23 11.51
N PHE A 360 -3.65 14.18 12.02
CA PHE A 360 -4.72 14.81 11.26
C PHE A 360 -4.20 15.57 10.04
N GLY A 361 -3.13 16.34 10.19
CA GLY A 361 -2.49 17.05 9.08
C GLY A 361 -2.01 16.10 7.98
N THR A 362 -1.41 14.96 8.36
CA THR A 362 -1.00 13.91 7.41
C THR A 362 -2.22 13.36 6.66
N PHE A 363 -3.29 13.05 7.37
CA PHE A 363 -4.52 12.52 6.77
C PHE A 363 -5.19 13.51 5.80
N VAL A 364 -5.32 14.78 6.20
CA VAL A 364 -5.96 15.82 5.39
C VAL A 364 -5.14 16.16 4.15
N THR A 365 -3.81 16.21 4.27
CA THR A 365 -2.91 16.42 3.12
C THR A 365 -3.06 15.28 2.13
N TRP A 366 -3.02 14.03 2.61
CA TRP A 366 -3.25 12.86 1.78
C TRP A 366 -4.63 12.87 1.10
N LEU A 367 -5.70 13.22 1.82
CA LEU A 367 -7.06 13.28 1.26
C LEU A 367 -7.14 14.22 0.05
N GLN A 368 -6.39 15.32 0.10
CA GLN A 368 -6.32 16.31 -0.97
C GLN A 368 -5.47 15.86 -2.16
N GLU A 369 -4.32 15.25 -1.90
CA GLU A 369 -3.26 14.93 -2.88
C GLU A 369 -3.32 13.51 -3.46
N LYS A 370 -4.14 12.60 -2.90
CA LYS A 370 -4.20 11.20 -3.33
C LYS A 370 -4.50 11.07 -4.83
N GLU A 371 -3.66 10.33 -5.54
CA GLU A 371 -3.87 9.98 -6.95
C GLU A 371 -4.57 8.63 -7.13
N LYS A 372 -4.42 7.72 -6.15
CA LYS A 372 -5.03 6.39 -6.21
C LYS A 372 -6.53 6.47 -5.92
N PRO A 373 -7.37 5.63 -6.57
CA PRO A 373 -8.82 5.64 -6.41
C PRO A 373 -9.29 5.04 -5.06
N VAL A 374 -8.93 5.72 -3.98
CA VAL A 374 -9.42 5.47 -2.62
C VAL A 374 -10.51 6.50 -2.32
N PHE A 375 -11.75 6.05 -2.21
CA PHE A 375 -12.87 6.93 -1.84
C PHE A 375 -13.01 7.01 -0.32
N VAL A 376 -12.97 8.21 0.26
CA VAL A 376 -13.05 8.37 1.72
C VAL A 376 -14.45 8.77 2.14
N ILE A 377 -15.13 7.90 2.90
CA ILE A 377 -16.43 8.22 3.51
C ILE A 377 -16.27 8.39 5.03
N ALA A 378 -16.69 9.53 5.55
CA ALA A 378 -16.59 9.83 6.98
C ALA A 378 -17.97 10.08 7.59
N THR A 379 -18.17 9.65 8.84
CA THR A 379 -19.40 9.96 9.59
C THR A 379 -19.09 10.92 10.74
N ALA A 380 -20.01 11.82 11.04
CA ALA A 380 -19.93 12.74 12.18
C ALA A 380 -21.29 12.88 12.86
N ASN A 381 -21.31 12.93 14.19
CA ASN A 381 -22.54 13.15 14.96
C ASN A 381 -22.65 14.59 15.47
N GLU A 382 -21.51 15.21 15.78
CA GLU A 382 -21.40 16.56 16.31
C GLU A 382 -20.60 17.46 15.34
N PRO A 383 -21.26 18.05 14.33
CA PRO A 383 -20.59 18.90 13.34
C PRO A 383 -19.81 20.07 13.95
N LYS A 384 -20.19 20.55 15.14
CA LYS A 384 -19.49 21.62 15.86
C LYS A 384 -18.08 21.23 16.29
N ASN A 385 -17.82 19.94 16.48
CA ASN A 385 -16.51 19.42 16.89
C ASN A 385 -15.62 19.11 15.69
N LEU A 386 -16.12 19.22 14.45
CA LEU A 386 -15.31 18.96 13.27
C LEU A 386 -14.26 20.05 13.07
N PRO A 387 -12.98 19.70 12.85
CA PRO A 387 -11.96 20.67 12.48
C PRO A 387 -12.37 21.48 11.25
N PRO A 388 -12.16 22.81 11.21
CA PRO A 388 -12.46 23.68 10.08
C PRO A 388 -11.88 23.18 8.75
N GLU A 389 -10.74 22.49 8.84
CA GLU A 389 -10.07 21.82 7.75
C GLU A 389 -11.01 20.89 6.97
N LEU A 390 -11.84 20.08 7.62
CA LEU A 390 -12.69 19.10 6.92
C LEU A 390 -13.76 19.76 6.03
N TRP A 391 -14.09 21.03 6.26
CA TRP A 391 -15.09 21.77 5.49
C TRP A 391 -14.56 22.38 4.19
N ARG A 392 -13.24 22.36 3.95
CA ARG A 392 -12.65 22.97 2.75
C ARG A 392 -12.98 22.14 1.51
N LYS A 393 -13.45 22.81 0.45
CA LYS A 393 -13.67 22.19 -0.87
C LYS A 393 -12.40 21.52 -1.38
N GLY A 394 -12.55 20.36 -2.03
CA GLY A 394 -11.46 19.53 -2.55
C GLY A 394 -10.98 18.42 -1.62
N ARG A 395 -11.58 18.30 -0.42
CA ARG A 395 -11.36 17.21 0.55
C ARG A 395 -12.50 16.19 0.50
N TYR A 396 -13.72 16.69 0.66
CA TYR A 396 -14.94 15.98 0.35
C TYR A 396 -15.59 16.63 -0.87
N ASP A 397 -16.14 15.80 -1.75
CA ASP A 397 -16.90 16.25 -2.92
C ASP A 397 -18.26 16.77 -2.47
N GLU A 398 -18.86 16.09 -1.48
CA GLU A 398 -20.16 16.43 -0.92
C GLU A 398 -20.25 16.20 0.59
N VAL A 399 -21.19 16.92 1.20
CA VAL A 399 -21.57 16.77 2.61
C VAL A 399 -23.07 16.56 2.69
N PHE A 400 -23.50 15.40 3.18
CA PHE A 400 -24.91 15.13 3.43
C PHE A 400 -25.25 15.26 4.90
N PHE A 401 -26.35 15.97 5.18
CA PHE A 401 -26.99 15.96 6.48
C PHE A 401 -28.07 14.88 6.54
N VAL A 402 -27.90 13.92 7.44
CA VAL A 402 -28.78 12.77 7.63
C VAL A 402 -29.62 13.00 8.90
N ASP A 403 -30.82 13.50 8.69
CA ASP A 403 -31.78 13.79 9.75
C ASP A 403 -32.57 12.54 10.17
N LEU A 404 -33.50 12.72 11.10
CA LEU A 404 -34.50 11.71 11.46
C LEU A 404 -35.36 11.34 10.24
N PRO A 405 -35.71 10.05 10.08
CA PRO A 405 -36.48 9.59 8.93
C PRO A 405 -37.89 10.18 8.93
N SER A 406 -38.37 10.53 7.73
CA SER A 406 -39.74 10.93 7.43
C SER A 406 -40.75 9.80 7.71
N VAL A 407 -42.05 10.08 7.54
CA VAL A 407 -43.10 9.07 7.77
C VAL A 407 -42.93 7.90 6.78
N GLU A 408 -42.70 8.23 5.53
CA GLU A 408 -42.51 7.31 4.41
C GLU A 408 -41.24 6.47 4.63
N GLU A 409 -40.11 7.11 4.97
CA GLU A 409 -38.86 6.39 5.24
C GLU A 409 -38.97 5.47 6.47
N ARG A 410 -39.73 5.87 7.50
CA ARG A 410 -39.99 4.99 8.64
C ARG A 410 -40.77 3.75 8.23
N GLU A 411 -41.77 3.87 7.37
CA GLU A 411 -42.53 2.72 6.84
C GLU A 411 -41.59 1.75 6.10
N ASP A 412 -40.70 2.28 5.26
CA ASP A 412 -39.68 1.48 4.55
C ASP A 412 -38.75 0.74 5.52
N ILE A 413 -38.24 1.45 6.52
CA ILE A 413 -37.35 0.88 7.54
C ILE A 413 -38.08 -0.25 8.29
N PHE A 414 -39.34 -0.04 8.70
CA PHE A 414 -40.11 -1.07 9.39
C PHE A 414 -40.32 -2.30 8.51
N ARG A 415 -40.70 -2.11 7.24
CA ARG A 415 -40.91 -3.19 6.29
C ARG A 415 -39.66 -4.06 6.14
N ILE A 416 -38.50 -3.46 5.89
CA ILE A 416 -37.22 -4.18 5.73
C ILE A 416 -36.87 -5.01 6.98
N HIS A 417 -37.13 -4.47 8.18
CA HIS A 417 -36.83 -5.17 9.42
C HIS A 417 -37.83 -6.28 9.76
N LEU A 418 -39.09 -6.17 9.30
CA LEU A 418 -40.14 -7.17 9.50
C LEU A 418 -40.09 -8.33 8.49
N GLU A 419 -39.42 -8.13 7.35
CA GLU A 419 -39.20 -9.17 6.33
C GLU A 419 -38.01 -10.10 6.63
N LYS A 420 -37.16 -9.75 7.62
CA LYS A 420 -36.05 -10.57 8.13
C LYS A 420 -36.52 -11.52 9.22
#